data_AF-A0A9D8JKS7-F1
#
_entry.id   AF-A0A9D8JKS7-F1
#
_cell.length_a   1.000
_cell.length_b   1.000
_cell.length_c   1.000
_cell.angle_alpha   90.00
_cell.angle_beta   90.00
_cell.angle_gamma   90.00
#
_symmetry.space_group_name_H-M   'P 1'
#
loop_
_entity.id
_entity.type
_entity.pdbx_description
1 polymer ?
#
loop_
_entity_poly.entity_id
_entity_poly.type
_entity_poly.pdbx_seq_one_letter_code
_entity_poly.pdbx_strand_id
1 'polypeptide(L)'
;MNHVYLKTVVLSLVALLLLLSIDGEVSPADGSTPVASVKKVSGSVTVLRQGKTIQAINGLDIWEKDTLQTGRNGSIGIVFSDDTFLSMGPGSILTVDEFVFAPRQGKFSIVLRMLKGTAAYLSGLISKLSPDAAYFKTPTASIGIRGTRFLIKVDGE
;
A
#
# COMPACT_ATOMS: atom_id res chain seq x y z
N MET A 1 12.72 -47.89 -48.98
CA MET A 1 12.37 -47.92 -47.55
C MET A 1 13.02 -46.77 -46.75
N ASN A 2 13.22 -45.57 -47.34
CA ASN A 2 14.00 -44.46 -46.72
C ASN A 2 13.31 -43.08 -46.70
N HIS A 3 12.07 -42.95 -47.19
CA HIS A 3 11.35 -41.65 -47.18
C HIS A 3 10.58 -41.38 -45.88
N VAL A 4 10.27 -42.42 -45.10
CA VAL A 4 9.51 -42.32 -43.85
C VAL A 4 10.37 -41.74 -42.72
N TYR A 5 11.64 -42.16 -42.63
CA TYR A 5 12.58 -41.66 -41.62
C TYR A 5 12.89 -40.16 -41.76
N LEU A 6 13.02 -39.65 -42.99
CA LEU A 6 13.33 -38.24 -43.22
C LEU A 6 12.18 -37.32 -42.80
N LYS A 7 10.92 -37.74 -43.01
CA LYS A 7 9.73 -36.99 -42.55
C LYS A 7 9.61 -36.99 -41.03
N THR A 8 9.85 -38.11 -40.36
CA THR A 8 9.76 -38.22 -38.89
C THR A 8 10.86 -37.41 -38.18
N VAL A 9 12.08 -37.38 -38.73
CA VAL A 9 13.18 -36.58 -38.16
C VAL A 9 12.95 -35.09 -38.33
N VAL A 10 12.42 -34.63 -39.49
CA VAL A 10 12.08 -33.22 -39.71
C VAL A 10 10.88 -32.78 -38.86
N LEU A 11 9.88 -33.65 -38.67
CA LEU A 11 8.74 -33.36 -37.78
C LEU A 11 9.18 -33.24 -36.31
N SER A 12 10.14 -34.06 -35.88
CA SER A 12 10.69 -34.02 -34.52
C SER A 12 11.59 -32.79 -34.29
N LEU A 13 12.30 -32.32 -35.32
CA LEU A 13 13.11 -31.10 -35.24
C LEU A 13 12.26 -29.81 -35.19
N VAL A 14 11.12 -29.78 -35.90
CA VAL A 14 10.18 -28.64 -35.87
C VAL A 14 9.40 -28.59 -34.55
N ALA A 15 9.08 -29.76 -33.96
CA ALA A 15 8.46 -29.83 -32.64
C ALA A 15 9.40 -29.40 -31.49
N LEU A 16 10.72 -29.59 -31.65
CA LEU A 16 11.71 -29.13 -30.67
C LEU A 16 12.04 -27.63 -30.80
N LEU A 17 11.72 -27.01 -31.94
CA LEU A 17 11.91 -25.56 -32.18
C LEU A 17 10.70 -24.70 -31.78
N LEU A 18 9.58 -25.30 -31.36
CA LEU A 18 8.35 -24.62 -30.92
C LEU A 18 8.19 -24.53 -29.39
N LEU A 19 9.20 -24.97 -28.63
CA LEU A 19 9.26 -24.88 -27.16
C LEU A 19 10.05 -23.66 -26.64
N LEU A 20 10.38 -22.70 -27.51
CA LEU A 20 11.27 -21.57 -27.21
C LEU A 20 10.55 -20.21 -27.10
N SER A 21 9.27 -20.19 -26.70
CA SER A 21 8.54 -18.91 -26.63
C SER A 21 7.47 -18.86 -25.54
N ILE A 22 7.85 -19.05 -24.27
CA ILE A 22 7.17 -18.38 -23.15
C ILE A 22 8.22 -18.06 -22.08
N ASP A 23 9.15 -17.14 -22.38
CA ASP A 23 9.73 -16.30 -21.34
C ASP A 23 8.71 -15.20 -21.07
N GLY A 24 7.68 -15.57 -20.30
CA GLY A 24 6.85 -14.59 -19.63
C GLY A 24 7.68 -13.93 -18.54
N GLU A 25 8.53 -12.98 -18.92
CA GLU A 25 9.04 -12.00 -17.96
C GLU A 25 7.84 -11.23 -17.43
N VAL A 26 7.31 -11.71 -16.30
CA VAL A 26 6.45 -10.92 -15.43
C VAL A 26 7.35 -9.83 -14.87
N SER A 27 7.50 -8.75 -15.63
CA SER A 27 8.11 -7.51 -15.13
C SER A 27 7.30 -7.09 -13.90
N PRO A 28 7.92 -6.89 -12.73
CA PRO A 28 7.22 -6.32 -11.60
C PRO A 28 6.77 -4.92 -12.02
N ALA A 29 5.47 -4.80 -12.29
CA ALA A 29 4.80 -3.54 -12.50
C ALA A 29 5.09 -2.62 -11.31
N ASP A 30 5.68 -1.47 -11.61
CA ASP A 30 6.03 -0.36 -10.72
C ASP A 30 6.96 -0.74 -9.56
N GLY A 31 8.21 -0.25 -9.62
CA GLY A 31 9.20 -0.28 -8.54
C GLY A 31 8.83 0.53 -7.29
N SER A 32 7.54 0.60 -6.96
CA SER A 32 7.07 1.10 -5.68
C SER A 32 7.15 -0.01 -4.63
N THR A 33 7.60 0.35 -3.43
CA THR A 33 7.64 -0.56 -2.28
C THR A 33 6.44 -0.27 -1.38
N PRO A 34 5.90 -1.28 -0.68
CA PRO A 34 4.93 -1.05 0.39
C PRO A 34 5.40 0.03 1.36
N VAL A 35 4.48 0.94 1.73
CA VAL A 35 4.76 2.05 2.66
C VAL A 35 4.37 1.68 4.09
N ALA A 36 3.42 0.76 4.25
CA ALA A 36 2.96 0.27 5.54
C ALA A 36 2.44 -1.18 5.45
N SER A 37 2.26 -1.80 6.61
CA SER A 37 1.71 -3.15 6.74
C SER A 37 0.56 -3.15 7.75
N VAL A 38 -0.53 -3.81 7.41
CA VAL A 38 -1.69 -3.98 8.30
C VAL A 38 -1.35 -4.96 9.41
N LYS A 39 -1.42 -4.52 10.67
CA LYS A 39 -1.11 -5.35 11.84
C LYS A 39 -2.35 -5.96 12.48
N LYS A 40 -3.49 -5.27 12.41
CA LYS A 40 -4.75 -5.76 12.97
C LYS A 40 -5.92 -5.28 12.15
N VAL A 41 -6.84 -6.19 11.87
CA VAL A 41 -8.16 -5.92 11.28
C VAL A 41 -9.24 -6.49 12.20
N SER A 42 -10.33 -5.76 12.37
CA SER A 42 -11.54 -6.26 13.01
C SER A 42 -12.76 -5.71 12.27
N GLY A 43 -13.79 -6.55 12.07
CA GLY A 43 -14.98 -6.19 11.31
C GLY A 43 -14.71 -5.94 9.83
N SER A 44 -15.56 -5.12 9.20
CA SER A 44 -15.42 -4.80 7.77
C SER A 44 -14.40 -3.68 7.55
N VAL A 45 -13.35 -3.98 6.80
CA VAL A 45 -12.32 -3.00 6.39
C VAL A 45 -11.91 -3.28 4.95
N THR A 46 -11.82 -2.23 4.13
CA THR A 46 -11.39 -2.35 2.73
C THR A 46 -10.32 -1.31 2.41
N VAL A 47 -9.54 -1.60 1.37
CA VAL A 47 -8.55 -0.71 0.79
C VAL A 47 -8.92 -0.49 -0.67
N LEU A 48 -9.18 0.76 -1.06
CA LEU A 48 -9.37 1.16 -2.44
C LEU A 48 -8.00 1.49 -3.03
N ARG A 49 -7.56 0.68 -3.99
CA ARG A 49 -6.28 0.83 -4.71
C ARG A 49 -6.55 0.93 -6.20
N GLN A 50 -6.20 2.07 -6.81
CA GLN A 50 -6.35 2.28 -8.27
C GLN A 50 -7.76 1.89 -8.78
N GLY A 51 -8.81 2.24 -8.04
CA GLY A 51 -10.20 1.93 -8.38
C GLY A 51 -10.67 0.51 -8.03
N LYS A 52 -9.79 -0.37 -7.55
CA LYS A 52 -10.14 -1.72 -7.08
C LYS A 52 -10.29 -1.74 -5.57
N THR A 53 -11.39 -2.32 -5.09
CA THR A 53 -11.62 -2.55 -3.66
C THR A 53 -11.03 -3.88 -3.25
N ILE A 54 -10.14 -3.86 -2.27
CA ILE A 54 -9.44 -5.01 -1.71
C ILE A 54 -9.89 -5.19 -0.26
N GLN A 55 -10.26 -6.40 0.13
CA GLN A 55 -10.58 -6.71 1.52
C GLN A 55 -9.30 -6.64 2.37
N ALA A 56 -9.31 -5.83 3.43
CA ALA A 56 -8.16 -5.75 4.32
C ALA A 56 -8.06 -7.00 5.20
N ILE A 57 -6.85 -7.53 5.32
CA ILE A 57 -6.47 -8.65 6.19
C ILE A 57 -5.17 -8.31 6.92
N ASN A 58 -4.88 -9.04 8.00
CA ASN A 58 -3.59 -8.90 8.69
C ASN A 58 -2.45 -9.27 7.72
N GLY A 59 -1.38 -8.48 7.74
CA GLY A 59 -0.24 -8.63 6.84
C GLY A 59 -0.43 -7.99 5.46
N LEU A 60 -1.61 -7.45 5.12
CA LEU A 60 -1.80 -6.74 3.85
C LEU A 60 -0.85 -5.54 3.77
N ASP A 61 -0.18 -5.40 2.63
CA ASP A 61 0.65 -4.26 2.33
C ASP A 61 -0.19 -3.07 1.88
N ILE A 62 0.15 -1.90 2.42
CA ILE A 62 -0.42 -0.60 2.08
C ILE A 62 0.60 0.17 1.26
N TRP A 63 0.11 0.88 0.24
CA TRP A 63 0.88 1.59 -0.76
C TRP A 63 0.50 3.07 -0.75
N GLU A 64 1.35 3.92 -1.33
CA GLU A 64 0.95 5.30 -1.55
C GLU A 64 -0.31 5.35 -2.44
N LYS A 65 -1.18 6.33 -2.20
CA LYS A 65 -2.49 6.54 -2.82
C LYS A 65 -3.57 5.54 -2.45
N ASP A 66 -3.27 4.54 -1.61
CA ASP A 66 -4.32 3.69 -1.05
C ASP A 66 -5.27 4.50 -0.18
N THR A 67 -6.57 4.22 -0.33
CA THR A 67 -7.61 4.74 0.56
C THR A 67 -8.16 3.63 1.42
N LEU A 68 -7.94 3.71 2.72
CA LEU A 68 -8.44 2.78 3.72
C LEU A 68 -9.85 3.20 4.16
N GLN A 69 -10.76 2.23 4.24
CA GLN A 69 -12.15 2.44 4.61
C GLN A 69 -12.58 1.40 5.64
N THR A 70 -13.09 1.84 6.78
CA THR A 70 -13.67 0.97 7.81
C THR A 70 -15.19 1.06 7.78
N GLY A 71 -15.86 -0.09 7.91
CA GLY A 71 -17.31 -0.17 8.06
C GLY A 71 -17.78 0.24 9.47
N ARG A 72 -19.08 0.14 9.73
CA ARG A 72 -19.71 0.50 11.02
C ARG A 72 -19.23 -0.33 12.22
N ASN A 73 -18.70 -1.52 11.99
CA ASN A 73 -18.07 -2.38 12.98
C ASN A 73 -16.57 -2.58 12.71
N GLY A 74 -16.00 -1.77 11.81
CA GLY A 74 -14.65 -1.92 11.30
C GLY A 74 -13.62 -1.18 12.15
N SER A 75 -12.44 -1.77 12.33
CA SER A 75 -11.25 -1.06 12.80
C SER A 75 -9.99 -1.68 12.21
N ILE A 76 -8.98 -0.85 12.03
CA ILE A 76 -7.70 -1.26 11.46
C ILE A 76 -6.55 -0.61 12.22
N GLY A 77 -5.46 -1.34 12.40
CA GLY A 77 -4.17 -0.84 12.88
C GLY A 77 -3.10 -1.13 11.85
N ILE A 78 -2.36 -0.11 11.45
CA ILE A 78 -1.28 -0.18 10.47
C ILE A 78 0.02 0.38 11.06
N VAL A 79 1.14 -0.18 10.61
CA VAL A 79 2.48 0.30 10.94
C VAL A 79 3.20 0.64 9.64
N PHE A 80 3.65 1.88 9.52
CA PHE A 80 4.45 2.37 8.40
C PHE A 80 5.91 1.94 8.54
N SER A 81 6.65 1.98 7.45
CA SER A 81 8.07 1.57 7.42
C SER A 81 9.01 2.51 8.19
N ASP A 82 8.53 3.69 8.62
CA ASP A 82 9.24 4.60 9.52
C ASP A 82 8.87 4.38 11.00
N ASP A 83 8.17 3.29 11.34
CA ASP A 83 7.59 2.99 12.66
C ASP A 83 6.44 3.91 13.10
N THR A 84 5.87 4.73 12.21
CA THR A 84 4.61 5.42 12.50
C THR A 84 3.50 4.40 12.69
N PHE A 85 2.72 4.54 13.77
CA PHE A 85 1.52 3.73 14.00
C PHE A 85 0.27 4.57 13.76
N LEU A 86 -0.66 4.01 12.99
CA LEU A 86 -1.97 4.58 12.75
C LEU A 86 -3.04 3.53 13.04
N SER A 87 -4.04 3.89 13.83
CA SER A 87 -5.28 3.11 13.93
C SER A 87 -6.47 3.93 13.50
N MET A 88 -7.47 3.28 12.92
CA MET A 88 -8.72 3.89 12.51
C MET A 88 -9.90 3.18 13.17
N GLY A 89 -10.85 3.95 13.68
CA GLY A 89 -12.08 3.45 14.26
C GLY A 89 -13.17 3.20 13.20
N PRO A 90 -14.39 2.86 13.62
CA PRO A 90 -15.51 2.59 12.71
C PRO A 90 -15.91 3.76 11.82
N GLY A 91 -16.37 3.47 10.61
CA GLY A 91 -16.90 4.46 9.67
C GLY A 91 -15.88 5.47 9.13
N SER A 92 -14.59 5.13 9.21
CA SER A 92 -13.48 6.04 8.89
C SER A 92 -13.01 5.87 7.44
N ILE A 93 -12.58 6.98 6.84
CA ILE A 93 -11.98 7.02 5.50
C ILE A 93 -10.70 7.84 5.56
N LEU A 94 -9.58 7.24 5.18
CA LEU A 94 -8.27 7.88 5.17
C LEU A 94 -7.47 7.46 3.94
N THR A 95 -6.81 8.40 3.29
CA THR A 95 -5.90 8.16 2.17
C THR A 95 -4.46 8.40 2.62
N VAL A 96 -3.55 7.53 2.18
CA VAL A 96 -2.10 7.79 2.24
C VAL A 96 -1.74 8.61 1.02
N ASP A 97 -1.69 9.93 1.16
CA ASP A 97 -1.45 10.82 0.01
C ASP A 97 0.01 10.77 -0.41
N GLU A 98 0.94 10.72 0.53
CA GLU A 98 2.39 10.68 0.25
C GLU A 98 3.12 9.93 1.34
N PHE A 99 4.08 9.09 0.98
CA PHE A 99 5.00 8.50 1.92
C PHE A 99 6.37 8.28 1.30
N VAL A 100 7.38 8.97 1.84
CA VAL A 100 8.78 8.85 1.45
C VAL A 100 9.62 8.65 2.71
N PHE A 101 10.29 7.51 2.81
CA PHE A 101 11.24 7.24 3.88
C PHE A 101 12.56 6.74 3.29
N ALA A 102 13.48 7.67 2.98
CA ALA A 102 14.78 7.38 2.42
C ALA A 102 15.90 8.04 3.25
N PRO A 103 16.24 7.47 4.44
CA PRO A 103 17.19 8.08 5.37
C PRO A 103 18.59 8.28 4.77
N ARG A 104 19.05 7.38 3.90
CA ARG A 104 20.33 7.52 3.19
C ARG A 104 20.38 8.68 2.20
N GLN A 105 19.22 9.13 1.72
CA GLN A 105 19.09 10.24 0.76
C GLN A 105 18.64 11.54 1.44
N GLY A 106 18.36 11.52 2.75
CA GLY A 106 17.79 12.66 3.46
C GLY A 106 16.39 13.06 2.99
N LYS A 107 15.63 12.16 2.35
CA LYS A 107 14.28 12.43 1.86
C LYS A 107 13.24 11.81 2.79
N PHE A 108 12.33 12.65 3.27
CA PHE A 108 11.31 12.28 4.23
C PHE A 108 10.00 12.99 3.88
N SER A 109 8.89 12.27 3.88
CA SER A 109 7.55 12.83 3.73
C SER A 109 6.53 11.82 4.24
N ILE A 110 5.53 12.29 4.99
CA ILE A 110 4.34 11.52 5.30
C ILE A 110 3.15 12.47 5.28
N VAL A 111 2.23 12.25 4.35
CA VAL A 111 0.99 13.03 4.23
C VAL A 111 -0.17 12.06 4.30
N LEU A 112 -0.90 12.11 5.41
CA LEU A 112 -2.12 11.35 5.60
C LEU A 112 -3.31 12.29 5.50
N ARG A 113 -4.37 11.88 4.81
CA ARG A 113 -5.58 12.69 4.66
C ARG A 113 -6.81 11.91 5.08
N MET A 114 -7.48 12.42 6.10
CA MET A 114 -8.69 11.83 6.64
C MET A 114 -9.92 12.58 6.16
N LEU A 115 -10.87 11.87 5.55
CA LEU A 115 -12.12 12.45 5.10
C LEU A 115 -13.17 12.47 6.20
N LYS A 116 -13.30 11.38 6.97
CA LYS A 116 -14.25 11.25 8.08
C LYS A 116 -13.86 10.13 9.05
N GLY A 117 -14.46 10.13 10.25
CA GLY A 117 -14.35 9.07 11.26
C GLY A 117 -13.38 9.42 12.39
N THR A 118 -12.71 8.41 12.95
CA THR A 118 -11.69 8.58 14.00
C THR A 118 -10.38 7.87 13.69
N ALA A 119 -9.26 8.49 14.07
CA ALA A 119 -7.95 7.88 13.99
C ALA A 119 -7.09 8.21 15.21
N ALA A 120 -6.23 7.26 15.60
CA ALA A 120 -5.13 7.49 16.53
C ALA A 120 -3.82 7.42 15.78
N TYR A 121 -2.97 8.43 15.98
CA TYR A 121 -1.67 8.53 15.32
C TYR A 121 -0.56 8.59 16.37
N LEU A 122 0.50 7.82 16.14
CA LEU A 122 1.74 7.86 16.90
C LEU A 122 2.90 8.02 15.92
N SER A 123 3.63 9.12 16.10
CA SER A 123 4.71 9.53 15.19
C SER A 123 5.87 8.52 15.20
N GLY A 124 6.35 8.19 13.99
CA GLY A 124 7.56 7.41 13.76
C GLY A 124 8.83 8.26 13.64
N LEU A 125 9.79 7.74 12.87
CA LEU A 125 11.11 8.32 12.67
C LEU A 125 11.08 9.56 11.79
N ILE A 126 10.15 9.68 10.82
CA ILE A 126 10.11 10.84 9.93
C ILE A 126 9.98 12.15 10.72
N SER A 127 9.03 12.24 11.67
CA SER A 127 8.85 13.45 12.48
C SER A 127 10.04 13.79 13.37
N LYS A 128 10.92 12.83 13.68
CA LYS A 128 12.16 13.05 14.45
C LYS A 128 13.30 13.52 13.56
N LEU A 129 13.42 12.94 12.37
CA LEU A 129 14.50 13.21 11.41
C LEU A 129 14.23 14.48 10.57
N SER A 130 12.96 14.78 10.32
CA SER A 130 12.49 15.96 9.58
C SER A 130 11.15 16.44 10.15
N PRO A 131 11.18 17.35 11.14
CA PRO A 131 9.97 17.81 11.85
C PRO A 131 8.91 18.47 10.95
N ASP A 132 9.30 18.99 9.79
CA ASP A 132 8.39 19.67 8.86
C ASP A 132 7.94 18.77 7.68
N ALA A 133 8.20 17.47 7.74
CA ALA A 133 7.88 16.49 6.70
C ALA A 133 6.61 15.66 6.97
N ALA A 134 5.97 15.82 8.13
CA ALA A 134 4.81 15.03 8.53
C ALA A 134 3.55 15.88 8.64
N TYR A 135 2.52 15.54 7.88
CA TYR A 135 1.24 16.25 7.85
C TYR A 135 0.06 15.31 7.95
N PHE A 136 -0.93 15.74 8.72
CA PHE A 136 -2.26 15.13 8.75
C PHE A 136 -3.29 16.14 8.26
N LYS A 137 -4.01 15.81 7.19
CA LYS A 137 -4.97 16.68 6.52
C LYS A 137 -6.39 16.20 6.78
N THR A 138 -7.30 17.15 6.89
CA THR A 138 -8.75 16.95 6.90
C THR A 138 -9.39 17.94 5.92
N PRO A 139 -10.70 17.86 5.62
CA PRO A 139 -11.35 18.82 4.74
C PRO A 139 -11.21 20.27 5.20
N THR A 140 -11.09 20.50 6.51
CA THR A 140 -11.12 21.84 7.12
C THR A 140 -9.78 22.26 7.75
N ALA A 141 -8.79 21.37 7.85
CA ALA A 141 -7.53 21.66 8.54
C ALA A 141 -6.33 20.90 7.96
N SER A 142 -5.14 21.47 8.16
CA SER A 142 -3.86 20.78 7.98
C SER A 142 -3.04 20.89 9.25
N ILE A 143 -2.56 19.75 9.74
CA ILE A 143 -1.87 19.61 11.02
C ILE A 143 -0.44 19.15 10.73
N GLY A 144 0.54 20.01 11.02
CA GLY A 144 1.96 19.62 10.97
C GLY A 144 2.35 18.84 12.24
N ILE A 145 3.10 17.74 12.07
CA ILE A 145 3.44 16.82 13.16
C ILE A 145 4.95 16.85 13.42
N ARG A 146 5.35 17.49 14.52
CA ARG A 146 6.75 17.57 14.98
C ARG A 146 7.12 16.50 16.03
N GLY A 147 6.37 15.40 16.05
CA GLY A 147 6.48 14.35 17.05
C GLY A 147 5.44 14.50 18.16
N THR A 148 4.48 13.58 18.22
CA THR A 148 3.51 13.44 19.30
C THR A 148 2.66 12.15 19.11
N ARG A 149 1.76 11.91 20.05
CA ARG A 149 0.61 11.01 19.94
C ARG A 149 -0.65 11.87 19.98
N PHE A 150 -1.57 11.65 19.05
CA PHE A 150 -2.85 12.36 19.07
C PHE A 150 -3.98 11.49 18.56
N LEU A 151 -5.20 11.89 18.94
CA LEU A 151 -6.43 11.37 18.40
C LEU A 151 -7.06 12.46 17.54
N ILE A 152 -7.66 12.05 16.42
CA ILE A 152 -8.40 12.95 15.55
C ILE A 152 -9.77 12.36 15.27
N LYS A 153 -10.75 13.25 15.26
CA LYS A 153 -12.12 12.96 14.83
C LYS A 153 -12.49 13.98 13.77
N VAL A 154 -13.02 13.49 12.66
CA VAL A 154 -13.60 14.31 11.60
C VAL A 154 -15.05 13.86 11.47
N ASP A 155 -15.98 14.74 11.81
CA ASP A 155 -17.39 14.46 11.60
C ASP A 155 -17.66 14.38 10.09
N GLY A 156 -18.45 13.38 9.68
CA GLY A 156 -18.92 13.28 8.30
C GLY A 156 -20.16 14.16 8.12
N GLU A 157 -20.26 14.79 6.95
CA GLU A 157 -21.54 15.35 6.48
C GLU A 157 -22.55 14.23 6.15
#